data_AF-A0A7V4MP25-F1
#
_entry.id   AF-A0A7V4MP25-F1
#
_cell.length_a   1.000
_cell.length_b   1.000
_cell.length_c   1.000
_cell.angle_alpha   90.00
_cell.angle_beta   90.00
_cell.angle_gamma   90.00
#
_symmetry.space_group_name_H-M   'P 1'
#
loop_
_entity.id
_entity.type
_entity.pdbx_description
1 polymer ?
#
loop_
_entity_poly.entity_id
_entity_poly.type
_entity_poly.pdbx_seq_one_letter_code
_entity_poly.pdbx_strand_id
1 'polypeptide(L)' 'LGVGLLGGIGFTMALFIADLAFGAGTNLNAAKVAILAASLVSGTIGFLILRMTAVPPGEGSAENSSERPIGHHA' A
#
# COMPACT_ATOMS: atom_id res chain seq x y z
N LEU A 1 -3.31 -9.54 2.24
CA LEU A 1 -4.39 -8.61 1.79
C LEU A 1 -4.42 -7.27 2.56
N GLY A 2 -4.05 -7.21 3.85
CA GLY A 2 -4.13 -5.96 4.64
C GLY A 2 -3.10 -4.86 4.32
N VAL A 3 -1.91 -5.18 3.80
CA VAL A 3 -0.83 -4.20 3.59
C VAL A 3 -1.16 -3.15 2.52
N GLY A 4 -1.92 -3.52 1.48
CA GLY A 4 -2.35 -2.59 0.42
C GLY A 4 -3.42 -1.58 0.87
N LEU A 5 -4.14 -1.85 1.96
CA LEU A 5 -5.14 -0.96 2.54
C LEU A 5 -4.51 0.06 3.52
N LEU A 6 -3.40 -0.29 4.17
CA LEU A 6 -2.62 0.66 4.99
C LEU A 6 -1.72 1.55 4.13
N GLY A 7 -1.26 1.01 3.00
CA GLY A 7 -0.45 1.72 2.04
C GLY A 7 -1.28 2.67 1.18
N GLY A 8 -1.51 3.88 1.67
CA GLY A 8 -1.77 5.06 0.85
C GLY A 8 -0.63 5.40 -0.14
N ILE A 9 -0.01 4.40 -0.78
CA ILE A 9 0.97 4.57 -1.87
C ILE A 9 0.29 5.25 -3.08
N GLY A 10 -1.02 5.09 -3.22
CA GLY A 10 -1.83 5.74 -4.25
C GLY A 10 -2.14 7.22 -4.01
N PHE A 11 -1.91 7.78 -2.81
CA PHE A 11 -2.26 9.19 -2.53
C PHE A 11 -1.47 10.15 -3.43
N THR A 12 -0.15 9.97 -3.49
CA THR A 12 0.74 10.81 -4.31
C THR A 12 0.48 10.62 -5.81
N MET A 13 0.25 9.39 -6.27
CA MET A 13 -0.11 9.12 -7.67
C MET A 13 -1.51 9.64 -8.03
N ALA A 14 -2.48 9.56 -7.13
CA ALA A 14 -3.83 10.10 -7.33
C ALA A 14 -3.81 11.62 -7.43
N LEU A 15 -2.98 12.31 -6.63
CA LEU A 15 -2.79 13.76 -6.76
C LEU A 15 -2.20 14.14 -8.11
N PHE A 16 -1.22 13.37 -8.62
CA PHE A 16 -0.67 13.58 -9.97
C PHE A 16 -1.73 13.38 -11.06
N ILE A 17 -2.54 12.32 -10.97
CA ILE A 17 -3.65 12.07 -11.91
C ILE A 17 -4.68 13.20 -11.84
N ALA A 18 -5.02 13.69 -10.65
CA ALA A 18 -5.95 14.82 -10.51
C ALA A 18 -5.41 16.11 -11.13
N ASP A 19 -4.11 16.35 -11.02
CA ASP A 19 -3.43 17.50 -11.64
C ASP A 19 -3.48 17.39 -13.18
N LEU A 20 -3.24 16.20 -13.74
CA LEU A 20 -3.37 15.93 -15.18
C LEU A 20 -4.82 15.97 -15.69
N ALA A 21 -5.79 15.55 -14.87
CA ALA A 21 -7.19 15.43 -15.26
C ALA A 21 -7.95 16.76 -15.21
N PHE A 22 -7.62 17.64 -14.26
CA PHE A 22 -8.39 18.88 -14.02
C PHE A 22 -7.62 20.19 -14.32
N GLY A 23 -6.28 20.15 -14.43
CA GLY A 23 -5.47 21.35 -14.70
C GLY A 23 -5.63 22.47 -13.68
N ALA A 24 -5.15 23.68 -13.97
CA ALA A 24 -5.14 24.84 -13.05
C ALA A 24 -6.52 25.55 -12.92
N GLY A 25 -7.58 24.79 -12.63
CA GLY A 25 -8.92 25.29 -12.37
C GLY A 25 -9.38 25.08 -10.92
N THR A 26 -10.49 25.73 -10.54
CA THR A 26 -11.11 25.59 -9.21
C THR A 26 -11.44 24.13 -8.84
N ASN A 27 -11.72 23.28 -9.84
CA ASN A 27 -12.02 21.86 -9.66
C ASN A 27 -10.82 21.04 -9.15
N LEU A 28 -9.60 21.48 -9.41
CA LEU A 28 -8.37 20.83 -8.96
C LEU A 28 -8.27 20.86 -7.43
N ASN A 29 -8.58 22.01 -6.82
CA ASN A 29 -8.51 22.16 -5.37
C ASN A 29 -9.51 21.23 -4.68
N ALA A 30 -10.74 21.16 -5.20
CA ALA A 30 -11.75 20.22 -4.72
C ALA A 30 -11.31 18.75 -4.87
N ALA A 31 -10.70 18.38 -6.00
CA ALA A 31 -10.18 17.04 -6.23
C ALA A 31 -9.06 16.66 -5.25
N LYS A 32 -8.12 17.57 -4.97
CA LYS A 32 -7.04 17.36 -4.00
C LYS A 32 -7.59 17.09 -2.60
N VAL A 33 -8.57 17.89 -2.16
CA VAL A 33 -9.23 17.73 -0.86
C VAL A 33 -10.00 16.41 -0.79
N ALA A 34 -10.71 16.03 -1.86
CA ALA A 34 -11.44 14.77 -1.92
C ALA A 34 -10.50 13.55 -1.84
N ILE A 35 -9.37 13.58 -2.56
CA ILE A 35 -8.36 12.50 -2.54
C ILE A 35 -7.73 12.38 -1.15
N LEU A 36 -7.40 13.50 -0.51
CA LEU A 36 -6.91 13.54 0.87
C LEU A 36 -7.93 12.91 1.85
N ALA A 37 -9.19 13.34 1.77
CA ALA A 37 -10.25 12.85 2.64
C ALA A 37 -10.51 11.35 2.43
N ALA A 38 -10.60 10.90 1.17
CA ALA A 38 -10.77 9.49 0.83
C ALA A 38 -9.60 8.63 1.31
N SER A 39 -8.36 9.12 1.16
CA SER A 39 -7.17 8.40 1.62
C SER A 39 -7.14 8.27 3.15
N LEU A 40 -7.57 9.30 3.87
CA LEU A 40 -7.70 9.26 5.33
C LEU A 40 -8.75 8.23 5.75
N VAL A 41 -9.94 8.24 5.14
CA VAL A 41 -11.01 7.27 5.44
C VAL A 41 -10.56 5.84 5.14
N SER A 42 -9.96 5.60 3.97
CA SER A 42 -9.47 4.28 3.57
C SER A 42 -8.38 3.76 4.53
N GLY A 43 -7.41 4.61 4.88
CA GLY A 43 -6.36 4.26 5.85
C GLY A 43 -6.91 3.98 7.24
N THR A 44 -7.91 4.75 7.68
CA THR A 44 -8.55 4.54 9.00
C THR A 44 -9.30 3.22 9.04
N ILE A 45 -10.06 2.89 7.98
CA ILE A 45 -10.79 1.63 7.86
C ILE A 45 -9.82 0.45 7.76
N GLY A 46 -8.78 0.56 6.92
CA GLY A 46 -7.74 -0.46 6.78
C GLY A 46 -7.00 -0.72 8.10
N PHE A 47 -6.70 0.34 8.85
CA PHE A 47 -6.10 0.25 10.18
C PHE A 47 -7.04 -0.39 11.20
N LEU A 48 -8.32 -0.03 11.23
CA LEU A 48 -9.33 -0.63 12.11
C LEU A 48 -9.48 -2.13 11.85
N ILE A 49 -9.57 -2.52 10.58
CA ILE A 49 -9.63 -3.93 10.18
C ILE A 49 -8.35 -4.65 10.60
N LEU A 50 -7.18 -4.10 10.29
CA LEU A 50 -5.92 -4.71 10.69
C LEU A 50 -5.83 -4.85 12.21
N ARG A 51 -6.24 -3.83 12.98
CA ARG A 51 -6.23 -3.91 14.44
C ARG A 51 -7.14 -5.00 14.98
N MET A 52 -8.26 -5.28 14.32
CA MET A 52 -9.20 -6.35 14.70
C MET A 52 -8.74 -7.74 14.23
N THR A 53 -8.03 -7.83 13.10
CA THR A 53 -7.61 -9.10 12.49
C THR A 53 -6.11 -9.37 12.59
N ALA A 54 -5.34 -8.54 13.31
CA ALA A 54 -3.90 -8.69 13.47
C ALA A 54 -3.60 -9.96 14.27
N VAL A 55 -3.59 -11.08 13.55
CA VAL A 55 -2.85 -12.27 13.93
C VAL A 55 -1.37 -11.88 13.79
N PRO A 56 -0.55 -12.02 14.84
CA PRO A 56 0.88 -11.74 14.75
C PRO A 56 1.45 -12.49 13.55
N PRO A 57 2.29 -11.86 12.73
CA PRO A 57 2.96 -12.54 11.63
C PRO A 57 3.73 -13.72 12.22
N GLY A 58 3.23 -14.93 12.02
CA GLY A 58 4.07 -16.11 12.12
C GLY A 58 5.14 -15.91 11.07
N GLU A 59 6.40 -15.80 11.50
CA GLU A 59 7.57 -15.78 10.64
C GLU A 59 7.35 -16.69 9.43
N GLY A 60 7.33 -16.07 8.25
CA GLY A 60 7.55 -16.75 6.99
C GLY A 60 8.95 -17.36 7.03
N SER A 61 9.01 -18.54 7.63
CA SER A 61 10.19 -19.37 7.71
C SER A 61 10.70 -19.67 6.31
N ALA A 62 11.97 -19.35 6.11
CA ALA A 62 12.88 -20.08 5.23
C ALA A 62 12.55 -20.10 3.73
N GLU A 63 12.68 -18.95 3.05
CA GLU A 63 13.07 -18.94 1.63
C GLU A 63 14.55 -18.56 1.52
N ASN A 64 15.40 -19.56 1.76
CA ASN A 64 16.59 -19.89 0.96
C ASN A 64 17.54 -20.78 1.79
N SER A 65 17.13 -22.05 2.00
CA SER A 65 18.02 -23.11 2.48
C SER A 65 18.30 -24.17 1.41
N SER A 66 18.04 -23.89 0.12
CA SER A 66 18.13 -24.89 -0.95
C SER A 66 19.21 -24.64 -2.01
N GLU A 67 20.06 -23.61 -1.89
CA GLU A 67 21.18 -23.40 -2.83
C GLU A 67 22.58 -23.79 -2.30
N ARG A 68 22.65 -24.72 -1.35
CA ARG A 68 23.86 -25.55 -1.15
C ARG A 68 23.43 -26.99 -0.88
N PRO A 69 24.18 -28.04 -1.28
CA PRO A 69 25.29 -28.13 -2.25
C PRO A 69 25.12 -29.33 -3.22
N ILE A 70 25.77 -29.30 -4.39
CA ILE A 70 26.16 -30.54 -5.08
C ILE A 70 27.69 -30.58 -5.17
N GLY A 71 28.28 -31.29 -4.21
CA GLY A 71 29.58 -31.91 -4.44
C GLY A 71 29.45 -32.87 -5.62
N HIS A 72 30.04 -32.48 -6.75
CA HIS A 72 30.45 -33.40 -7.79
C HIS A 72 31.98 -33.43 -7.70
N HIS A 73 32.52 -34.40 -6.94
CA HIS A 73 33.14 -35.60 -7.47
C HIS A 73 34.45 -35.31 -8.24
N ALA A 74 35.53 -35.83 -7.65
CA ALA A 74 36.87 -36.11 -8.19
C ALA A 74 37.82 -34.92 -8.40
#